data_AF-A0A9D5ZIZ3-F1
#
_entry.id   AF-A0A9D5ZIZ3-F1
#
_cell.length_a   1.000
_cell.length_b   1.000
_cell.length_c   1.000
_cell.angle_alpha   90.00
_cell.angle_beta   90.00
_cell.angle_gamma   90.00
#
_symmetry.space_group_name_H-M   'P 1'
#
loop_
_entity.id
_entity.type
_entity.pdbx_description
1 polymer ?
#
loop_
_entity_poly.entity_id
_entity_poly.type
_entity_poly.pdbx_seq_one_letter_code
_entity_poly.pdbx_strand_id
1 'polypeptide(L)' 'PHGLQHPVSLVVSMLVIDGLKVTISIGVAIHPGVGVDSADMLKQADIALYASKKGGRNRVTYVGA' A
#
# COMPACT_ATOMS: atom_id res chain seq x y z
N PRO A 1 -6.14 27.54 7.64
CA PRO A 1 -6.63 26.44 6.78
C PRO A 1 -5.44 25.69 6.16
N HIS A 2 -4.83 24.79 6.94
CA HIS A 2 -3.77 23.90 6.47
C HIS A 2 -4.29 22.48 6.65
N GLY A 3 -4.37 21.75 5.54
CA GLY A 3 -5.05 20.46 5.44
C GLY A 3 -4.55 19.48 6.50
N LEU A 4 -5.49 18.93 7.27
CA LEU A 4 -5.27 17.69 7.99
C LEU A 4 -4.94 16.63 6.94
N GLN A 5 -3.66 16.26 6.84
CA GLN A 5 -3.30 14.99 6.25
C GLN A 5 -3.81 13.91 7.21
N HIS A 6 -5.03 13.44 6.99
CA HIS A 6 -5.57 12.34 7.78
C HIS A 6 -4.65 11.13 7.59
N PRO A 7 -4.06 10.56 8.65
CA PRO A 7 -3.25 9.36 8.52
C PRO A 7 -4.13 8.25 7.94
N VAL A 8 -3.83 7.82 6.71
CA VAL A 8 -4.53 6.70 6.09
C VAL A 8 -4.14 5.45 6.87
N SER A 9 -5.06 4.95 7.70
CA SER A 9 -4.87 3.67 8.39
C SER A 9 -5.07 2.54 7.39
N LEU A 10 -3.96 1.95 6.96
CA LEU A 10 -3.96 0.83 6.01
C LEU A 10 -3.82 -0.47 6.78
N VAL A 11 -4.93 -1.21 6.90
CA VAL A 11 -5.00 -2.45 7.67
C VAL A 11 -5.34 -3.60 6.75
N VAL A 12 -4.66 -4.74 6.94
CA VAL A 12 -5.02 -6.00 6.30
C VAL A 12 -5.31 -7.04 7.38
N SER A 13 -6.37 -7.81 7.17
CA SER A 13 -6.82 -8.86 8.09
C SER A 13 -6.79 -10.22 7.39
N MET A 14 -6.63 -11.27 8.19
CA MET A 14 -6.74 -12.65 7.70
C MET A 14 -8.19 -12.97 7.32
N LEU A 15 -8.36 -13.60 6.15
CA LEU A 15 -9.63 -14.16 5.69
C LEU A 15 -9.51 -15.69 5.61
N VAL A 16 -10.64 -16.38 5.75
CA VAL A 16 -10.73 -17.83 5.50
C VAL A 16 -11.59 -18.06 4.26
N ILE A 17 -11.04 -18.71 3.25
CA ILE A 17 -11.73 -19.09 2.01
C ILE A 17 -11.58 -20.61 1.85
N ASP A 18 -12.69 -21.34 1.81
CA ASP A 18 -12.70 -22.81 1.68
C ASP A 18 -11.81 -23.54 2.70
N GLY A 19 -11.77 -23.03 3.94
CA GLY A 19 -10.92 -23.55 5.02
C GLY A 19 -9.44 -23.14 4.95
N LEU A 20 -9.02 -22.43 3.91
CA LEU A 20 -7.67 -21.91 3.76
C LEU A 20 -7.53 -20.51 4.36
N LYS A 21 -6.44 -20.33 5.11
CA LYS A 21 -6.03 -19.07 5.71
C LYS A 21 -5.34 -18.20 4.64
N VAL A 22 -5.98 -17.10 4.25
CA VAL A 22 -5.51 -16.20 3.19
C VAL A 22 -5.23 -14.80 3.76
N THR A 23 -4.14 -14.19 3.30
CA THR A 23 -3.75 -12.81 3.61
C THR A 23 -3.30 -12.12 2.34
N ILE A 24 -3.29 -10.79 2.34
CA ILE A 24 -2.79 -9.98 1.24
C ILE A 24 -1.62 -9.09 1.69
N SER A 25 -0.73 -8.77 0.76
CA SER A 25 0.26 -7.71 0.92
C SER A 25 -0.15 -6.58 -0.01
N ILE A 26 -0.09 -5.33 0.45
CA ILE A 26 -0.50 -4.16 -0.32
C ILE A 26 0.65 -3.16 -0.40
N GLY A 27 0.90 -2.64 -1.59
CA GLY A 27 1.79 -1.49 -1.82
C GLY A 27 1.00 -0.26 -2.23
N VAL A 28 1.30 0.89 -1.63
CA VAL A 28 0.60 2.16 -1.92
C VAL A 28 1.61 3.22 -2.35
N ALA A 29 1.36 3.89 -3.47
CA ALA A 29 2.07 5.12 -3.85
C ALA A 29 1.21 6.33 -3.47
N ILE A 30 1.78 7.27 -2.72
CA ILE A 30 1.12 8.51 -2.29
C ILE A 30 1.83 9.68 -2.98
N HIS A 31 1.07 10.53 -3.67
CA HIS A 31 1.62 11.72 -4.32
C HIS A 31 0.79 12.98 -3.98
N PRO A 32 1.45 14.12 -3.65
CA PRO A 32 0.77 15.32 -3.16
C PRO A 32 0.06 16.17 -4.24
N GLY A 33 0.09 15.78 -5.52
CA GLY A 33 -0.47 16.61 -6.59
C GLY A 33 -0.71 15.92 -7.93
N VAL A 34 -1.45 16.62 -8.79
CA VAL A 34 -1.73 16.29 -10.20
C VAL A 34 -0.48 16.45 -11.07
N GLY A 35 -0.31 15.57 -12.05
CA GLY A 35 0.80 15.62 -13.03
C GLY A 35 1.83 14.49 -12.93
N VAL A 36 1.60 13.48 -12.09
CA VAL A 36 2.44 12.27 -12.07
C VAL A 36 2.05 11.35 -13.20
N ASP A 37 3.06 10.77 -13.85
CA ASP A 37 2.83 9.67 -14.76
C ASP A 37 2.28 8.44 -13.99
N SER A 38 1.18 7.90 -14.49
CA SER A 38 0.58 6.66 -13.99
C SER A 38 1.56 5.49 -13.95
N ALA A 39 2.51 5.41 -14.90
CA ALA A 39 3.51 4.35 -14.92
C ALA A 39 4.49 4.48 -13.74
N ASP A 40 4.92 5.70 -13.41
CA ASP A 40 5.77 5.97 -12.26
C ASP A 40 5.03 5.71 -10.94
N MET A 41 3.75 6.10 -10.83
CA MET A 41 2.93 5.76 -9.65
C MET A 41 2.79 4.26 -9.47
N LEU A 42 2.55 3.51 -10.55
CA LEU A 42 2.43 2.06 -10.49
C LEU A 42 3.75 1.41 -10.07
N LYS A 43 4.87 1.88 -10.62
CA LYS A 43 6.21 1.42 -10.24
C LYS A 43 6.49 1.64 -8.76
N GLN A 44 6.13 2.81 -8.21
CA GLN A 44 6.29 3.10 -6.78
C GLN A 44 5.39 2.20 -5.91
N ALA A 45 4.15 1.96 -6.33
CA ALA A 45 3.25 1.06 -5.63
C ALA A 45 3.78 -0.39 -5.63
N ASP A 46 4.36 -0.85 -6.75
CA ASP A 46 4.95 -2.19 -6.83
C ASP A 46 6.21 -2.33 -5.95
N ILE A 47 7.06 -1.29 -5.88
CA ILE A 47 8.19 -1.25 -4.95
C ILE A 47 7.69 -1.38 -3.50
N ALA A 48 6.65 -0.63 -3.13
CA ALA A 48 6.04 -0.70 -1.80
C ALA A 48 5.45 -2.10 -1.51
N LEU A 49 4.79 -2.71 -2.51
CA LEU A 49 4.24 -4.06 -2.42
C LEU A 49 5.34 -5.08 -2.20
N TYR A 50 6.45 -4.94 -2.90
CA TYR A 50 7.60 -5.83 -2.78
C TYR A 50 8.25 -5.70 -1.40
N ALA A 51 8.33 -4.49 -0.85
CA ALA A 51 8.74 -4.27 0.54
C ALA A 51 7.79 -4.96 1.54
N SER A 52 6.47 -4.88 1.34
CA SER A 52 5.50 -5.63 2.14
C SER A 52 5.74 -7.14 2.08
N LYS A 53 6.01 -7.69 0.89
CA LYS A 53 6.29 -9.12 0.70
C LYS A 53 7.59 -9.54 1.40
N LYS A 54 8.67 -8.77 1.26
CA LYS A 54 9.96 -9.05 1.91
C LYS A 54 9.96 -8.82 3.42
N GLY A 55 9.17 -7.87 3.91
CA GLY A 55 9.09 -7.54 5.33
C GLY A 55 8.35 -8.56 6.19
N GLY A 56 7.73 -9.58 5.61
CA GLY A 56 6.97 -10.62 6.33
C GLY A 56 5.52 -10.79 5.89
N ARG A 57 5.11 -10.15 4.79
CA ARG A 57 3.74 -10.21 4.23
C ARG A 57 2.68 -9.70 5.21
N ASN A 58 1.40 -9.92 4.87
CA ASN A 58 0.21 -9.54 5.65
C ASN A 58 0.31 -8.12 6.24
N ARG A 59 0.65 -7.17 5.37
CA ARG A 59 0.82 -5.77 5.75
C ARG A 59 0.59 -4.86 4.57
N VAL A 60 0.51 -3.57 4.88
CA VAL A 60 0.56 -2.51 3.91
C VAL A 60 1.86 -1.73 4.07
N THR A 61 2.48 -1.36 2.96
CA THR A 61 3.62 -0.45 2.93
C THR A 61 3.31 0.63 1.92
N TYR A 62 3.70 1.86 2.22
CA TYR A 62 3.51 2.99 1.32
C TYR A 62 4.85 3.65 1.00
N VAL A 63 4.92 4.29 -0.16
CA VAL A 63 6.01 5.15 -0.60
C VAL A 63 5.39 6.48 -1.01
N GLY A 64 5.93 7.58 -0.48
CA GLY A 64 5.47 8.93 -0.75
C GLY A 64 6.46 9.94 -0.17
N ALA A 65 6.41 11.18 -0.67
CA ALA A 65 7.14 12.34 -0.15
C ALA A 65 6.30 13.11 0.85
#